data_AF-A0A956ASE2-F1
#
_entry.id   AF-A0A956ASE2-F1
#
_cell.length_a   1.000
_cell.length_b   1.000
_cell.length_c   1.000
_cell.angle_alpha   90.00
_cell.angle_beta   90.00
_cell.angle_gamma   90.00
#
_symmetry.space_group_name_H-M   'P 1'
#
loop_
_entity.id
_entity.type
_entity.pdbx_description
1 polymer ?
#
loop_
_entity_poly.entity_id
_entity_poly.type
_entity_poly.pdbx_seq_one_letter_code
_entity_poly.pdbx_strand_id
1 'polypeptide(L)'
;MKHLAAALSALLLACGGPAPAGSNGPAADRSRGAGQAFDINGDQVPDAWKFFEQVDGQPRLVRKELDLNFDGKVDVWRFYGADGRLERDQMDLDFDGKIDVTGFYEDERLVRKEVDLEFDARPDVYKYYEEGRLIRLEGDTDHDGRVDYWEYYKDGRLARVGSDEDGDGRPDPDKWVEGGGG
;
A
#
# COMPACT_ATOMS: atom_id res chain seq x y z
N MET A 1 -7.94 1.80 -54.79
CA MET A 1 -9.20 1.01 -54.79
C MET A 1 -9.79 1.05 -53.39
N LYS A 2 -11.00 1.62 -53.28
CA LYS A 2 -12.12 1.27 -52.38
C LYS A 2 -11.78 1.00 -50.89
N HIS A 3 -11.99 1.99 -50.02
CA HIS A 3 -13.21 2.20 -49.19
C HIS A 3 -13.50 1.08 -48.19
N LEU A 4 -13.54 1.40 -46.89
CA LEU A 4 -14.77 1.34 -46.09
C LEU A 4 -14.54 1.89 -44.68
N ALA A 5 -15.27 2.97 -44.38
CA ALA A 5 -15.64 3.36 -43.03
C ALA A 5 -16.84 2.51 -42.60
N ALA A 6 -16.94 2.17 -41.30
CA ALA A 6 -18.21 1.91 -40.65
C ALA A 6 -18.08 2.22 -39.15
N ALA A 7 -18.79 3.26 -38.73
CA ALA A 7 -19.12 3.50 -37.34
C ALA A 7 -20.14 2.45 -36.87
N LEU A 8 -20.10 2.10 -35.59
CA LEU A 8 -21.26 1.57 -34.89
C LEU A 8 -21.42 2.31 -33.56
N SER A 9 -22.44 3.14 -33.48
CA SER A 9 -22.97 3.71 -32.23
C SER A 9 -24.03 2.78 -31.63
N ALA A 10 -24.18 2.92 -30.31
CA ALA A 10 -25.37 2.68 -29.48
C ALA A 10 -25.40 1.42 -28.58
N LEU A 11 -25.07 1.67 -27.30
CA LEU A 11 -25.92 1.56 -26.09
C LEU A 11 -26.47 0.21 -25.58
N LEU A 12 -26.41 0.11 -24.23
CA LEU A 12 -27.06 -0.83 -23.27
C LEU A 12 -26.26 -2.12 -23.03
N LEU A 13 -25.86 -2.48 -21.80
CA LEU A 13 -26.64 -2.58 -20.57
C LEU A 13 -25.74 -2.45 -19.33
N ALA A 14 -26.28 -1.82 -18.29
CA ALA A 14 -25.81 -2.00 -16.93
C ALA A 14 -25.95 -3.47 -16.50
N CYS A 15 -24.86 -4.07 -16.03
CA CYS A 15 -24.91 -5.09 -14.99
C CYS A 15 -23.98 -4.61 -13.88
N GLY A 16 -24.58 -4.06 -12.82
CA GLY A 16 -23.90 -3.95 -11.53
C GLY A 16 -23.67 -5.36 -11.03
N GLY A 17 -22.44 -5.84 -11.17
CA GLY A 17 -21.92 -6.88 -10.29
C GLY A 17 -21.66 -6.26 -8.91
N PRO A 18 -21.83 -7.01 -7.80
CA PRO A 18 -21.38 -6.52 -6.51
C PRO A 18 -19.88 -6.21 -6.61
N ALA A 19 -19.51 -4.96 -6.31
CA ALA A 19 -18.12 -4.59 -6.14
C ALA A 19 -17.50 -5.53 -5.10
N PRO A 20 -16.30 -6.07 -5.32
CA PRO A 20 -15.61 -6.81 -4.28
C PRO A 20 -15.45 -5.88 -3.07
N ALA A 21 -15.86 -6.38 -1.92
CA ALA A 21 -15.73 -5.67 -0.66
C ALA A 21 -14.24 -5.48 -0.34
N GLY A 22 -13.81 -4.23 -0.14
CA GLY A 22 -12.52 -3.89 0.47
C GLY A 22 -11.42 -3.44 -0.47
N SER A 23 -11.65 -2.49 -1.39
CA SER A 23 -10.54 -1.73 -1.98
C SER A 23 -10.09 -0.65 -0.98
N ASN A 24 -8.97 -0.86 -0.29
CA ASN A 24 -8.36 0.14 0.60
C ASN A 24 -7.52 1.20 -0.15
N GLY A 25 -7.51 1.18 -1.49
CA GLY A 25 -6.97 2.27 -2.30
C GLY A 25 -8.00 3.41 -2.44
N PRO A 26 -7.60 4.68 -2.33
CA PRO A 26 -8.49 5.78 -2.66
C PRO A 26 -8.88 5.69 -4.14
N ALA A 27 -10.18 5.62 -4.43
CA ALA A 27 -10.70 5.69 -5.79
C ALA A 27 -10.09 6.89 -6.52
N ALA A 28 -9.71 6.72 -7.79
CA ALA A 28 -9.13 7.75 -8.64
C ALA A 28 -10.07 8.97 -8.77
N ASP A 29 -9.97 9.88 -7.80
CA ASP A 29 -10.80 11.07 -7.69
C ASP A 29 -10.25 12.14 -8.65
N ARG A 30 -10.89 12.27 -9.81
CA ARG A 30 -10.61 13.34 -10.79
C ARG A 30 -11.08 14.71 -10.33
N SER A 31 -11.63 14.84 -9.12
CA SER A 31 -11.95 16.09 -8.44
C SER A 31 -11.04 16.31 -7.23
N ARG A 32 -9.72 16.15 -7.41
CA ARG A 32 -8.72 16.46 -6.38
C ARG A 32 -8.96 17.90 -5.88
N GLY A 33 -9.54 18.01 -4.67
CA GLY A 33 -9.95 19.27 -4.04
C GLY A 33 -8.76 20.19 -3.71
N ALA A 34 -9.00 21.25 -2.92
CA ALA A 34 -8.04 22.31 -2.62
C ALA A 34 -6.62 21.80 -2.25
N GLY A 35 -5.72 21.82 -3.23
CA GLY A 35 -4.33 21.36 -3.11
C GLY A 35 -3.43 22.07 -4.10
N GLN A 36 -2.12 22.04 -3.86
CA GLN A 36 -1.11 22.50 -4.80
C GLN A 36 -0.76 21.34 -5.74
N ALA A 37 -0.70 21.61 -7.04
CA ALA A 37 -0.34 20.63 -8.08
C ALA A 37 0.96 21.04 -8.77
N PHE A 38 1.77 20.05 -9.15
CA PHE A 38 3.10 20.23 -9.73
C PHE A 38 3.22 19.33 -10.96
N ASP A 39 3.53 19.93 -12.10
CA ASP A 39 3.96 19.25 -13.32
C ASP A 39 5.48 19.04 -13.22
N ILE A 40 5.91 17.78 -13.13
CA ILE A 40 7.30 17.39 -12.90
C ILE A 40 7.98 17.08 -14.24
N ASN A 41 7.26 16.49 -15.20
CA ASN A 41 7.81 16.04 -16.48
C ASN A 41 7.69 17.09 -17.62
N GLY A 42 6.91 18.16 -17.42
CA GLY A 42 6.70 19.26 -18.36
C GLY A 42 5.64 19.04 -19.43
N ASP A 43 4.74 18.06 -19.27
CA ASP A 43 3.71 17.70 -20.25
C ASP A 43 2.37 18.45 -20.06
N GLN A 44 2.32 19.38 -19.09
CA GLN A 44 1.15 20.17 -18.71
C GLN A 44 0.04 19.36 -18.00
N VAL A 45 0.32 18.12 -17.62
CA VAL A 45 -0.45 17.32 -16.68
C VAL A 45 0.32 17.32 -15.35
N PRO A 46 -0.32 17.63 -14.21
CA PRO A 46 0.40 17.55 -12.95
C PRO A 46 0.73 16.09 -12.59
N ASP A 47 1.87 15.88 -11.96
CA ASP A 47 2.40 14.57 -11.52
C ASP A 47 2.53 14.47 -10.00
N ALA A 48 2.40 15.59 -9.28
CA ALA A 48 2.41 15.58 -7.83
C ALA A 48 1.42 16.58 -7.23
N TRP A 49 0.86 16.22 -6.09
CA TRP A 49 -0.09 17.04 -5.35
C TRP A 49 0.26 17.14 -3.87
N LYS A 50 -0.03 18.29 -3.28
CA LYS A 50 0.04 18.53 -1.83
C LYS A 50 -1.30 19.04 -1.34
N PHE A 51 -1.84 18.41 -0.31
CA PHE A 51 -3.10 18.79 0.31
C PHE A 51 -2.85 19.34 1.71
N PHE A 52 -3.59 20.40 2.05
CA PHE A 52 -3.43 21.13 3.29
C PHE A 52 -4.78 21.30 3.99
N GLU A 53 -4.77 21.22 5.31
CA GLU A 53 -5.86 21.67 6.17
C GLU A 53 -5.53 23.03 6.78
N GLN A 54 -6.54 23.86 7.04
CA GLN A 54 -6.37 25.10 7.79
C GLN A 54 -6.54 24.84 9.28
N VAL A 55 -5.49 25.11 10.07
CA VAL A 55 -5.51 24.98 11.53
C VAL A 55 -5.04 26.31 12.11
N ASP A 56 -5.90 26.97 12.89
CA ASP A 56 -5.63 28.31 13.45
C ASP A 56 -5.16 29.34 12.42
N GLY A 57 -5.72 29.26 11.19
CA GLY A 57 -5.38 30.14 10.07
C GLY A 57 -4.02 29.85 9.41
N GLN A 58 -3.35 28.75 9.78
CA GLN A 58 -2.13 28.28 9.16
C GLN A 58 -2.38 27.00 8.36
N PRO A 59 -1.79 26.85 7.15
CA PRO A 59 -1.87 25.63 6.38
C PRO A 59 -0.98 24.54 7.00
N ARG A 60 -1.58 23.40 7.33
CA ARG A 60 -0.89 22.17 7.74
C ARG A 60 -0.94 21.16 6.60
N LEU A 61 0.21 20.64 6.18
CA LEU A 61 0.27 19.57 5.18
C LEU A 61 -0.34 18.29 5.77
N VAL A 62 -1.29 17.69 5.07
CA VAL A 62 -1.93 16.44 5.51
C VAL A 62 -1.73 15.29 4.53
N ARG A 63 -1.48 15.58 3.25
CA ARG A 63 -1.25 14.55 2.25
C ARG A 63 -0.34 14.99 1.11
N LYS A 64 0.49 14.08 0.63
CA LYS A 64 1.16 14.19 -0.69
C LYS A 64 0.73 13.01 -1.56
N GLU A 65 0.62 13.27 -2.85
CA GLU A 65 0.34 12.27 -3.89
C GLU A 65 1.34 12.43 -5.02
N LEU A 66 1.81 11.33 -5.61
CA LEU A 66 2.75 11.32 -6.73
C LEU A 66 2.34 10.28 -7.77
N ASP A 67 2.33 10.71 -9.03
CA ASP A 67 2.35 9.89 -10.25
C ASP A 67 3.82 9.72 -10.66
N LEU A 68 4.35 8.51 -10.52
CA LEU A 68 5.76 8.19 -10.77
C LEU A 68 6.00 7.76 -12.22
N ASN A 69 4.99 7.23 -12.90
CA ASN A 69 5.11 6.73 -14.27
C ASN A 69 4.49 7.65 -15.33
N PHE A 70 3.84 8.74 -14.90
CA PHE A 70 3.19 9.78 -15.70
C PHE A 70 2.01 9.27 -16.53
N ASP A 71 1.25 8.31 -16.01
CA ASP A 71 0.05 7.76 -16.68
C ASP A 71 -1.26 8.47 -16.29
N GLY A 72 -1.19 9.44 -15.38
CA GLY A 72 -2.29 10.22 -14.83
C GLY A 72 -2.94 9.61 -13.59
N LYS A 73 -2.48 8.45 -13.12
CA LYS A 73 -2.87 7.84 -11.84
C LYS A 73 -1.83 8.16 -10.77
N VAL A 74 -2.24 8.07 -9.51
CA VAL A 74 -1.30 8.26 -8.40
C VAL A 74 -0.74 6.89 -8.06
N ASP A 75 0.56 6.85 -7.82
CA ASP A 75 1.28 5.64 -7.46
C ASP A 75 1.75 5.69 -6.00
N VAL A 76 1.89 6.89 -5.43
CA VAL A 76 2.34 7.06 -4.04
C VAL A 76 1.45 8.04 -3.30
N TRP A 77 1.00 7.64 -2.12
CA TRP A 77 0.32 8.50 -1.14
C TRP A 77 1.15 8.59 0.13
N ARG A 78 1.26 9.79 0.70
CA ARG A 78 1.87 10.02 2.02
C ARG A 78 0.92 10.83 2.88
N PHE A 79 0.61 10.35 4.06
CA PHE A 79 -0.31 10.95 5.02
C PHE A 79 0.46 11.47 6.23
N TYR A 80 0.13 12.68 6.65
CA TYR A 80 0.82 13.38 7.73
C TYR A 80 -0.13 13.66 8.88
N GLY A 81 0.37 13.44 10.10
CA GLY A 81 -0.35 13.65 11.34
C GLY A 81 -0.55 15.11 11.70
N ALA A 82 -1.25 15.33 12.80
CA ALA A 82 -1.55 16.68 13.30
C ALA A 82 -0.29 17.48 13.68
N ASP A 83 0.80 16.80 14.02
CA ASP A 83 2.12 17.36 14.33
C ASP A 83 3.01 17.57 13.08
N GLY A 84 2.51 17.21 11.89
CA GLY A 84 3.20 17.33 10.61
C GLY A 84 4.17 16.20 10.30
N ARG A 85 4.25 15.16 11.13
CA ARG A 85 5.08 13.97 10.87
C ARG A 85 4.38 12.99 9.94
N LEU A 86 5.17 12.19 9.21
CA LEU A 86 4.63 11.11 8.39
C LEU A 86 4.03 10.04 9.32
N GLU A 87 2.77 9.67 9.09
CA GLU A 87 2.09 8.59 9.81
C GLU A 87 1.95 7.35 8.93
N ARG A 88 1.75 7.54 7.62
CA ARG A 88 1.53 6.45 6.68
C ARG A 88 2.01 6.80 5.27
N ASP A 89 2.60 5.85 4.58
CA ASP A 89 2.75 5.89 3.13
C ASP A 89 2.12 4.65 2.48
N GLN A 90 1.68 4.81 1.23
CA GLN A 90 1.09 3.76 0.42
C GLN A 90 1.69 3.84 -0.98
N MET A 91 1.99 2.70 -1.59
CA MET A 91 2.59 2.61 -2.92
C MET A 91 1.89 1.54 -3.76
N ASP A 92 1.57 1.91 -4.99
CA ASP A 92 1.25 1.06 -6.12
C ASP A 92 2.57 0.82 -6.90
N LEU A 93 3.10 -0.39 -6.83
CA LEU A 93 4.40 -0.76 -7.39
C LEU A 93 4.29 -1.29 -8.82
N ASP A 94 3.13 -1.84 -9.20
CA ASP A 94 2.88 -2.37 -10.55
C ASP A 94 2.01 -1.46 -11.44
N PHE A 95 1.50 -0.36 -10.88
CA PHE A 95 0.71 0.68 -11.52
C PHE A 95 -0.70 0.23 -11.97
N ASP A 96 -1.26 -0.78 -11.33
CA ASP A 96 -2.61 -1.28 -11.63
C ASP A 96 -3.74 -0.44 -11.00
N GLY A 97 -3.40 0.45 -10.06
CA GLY A 97 -4.29 1.31 -9.30
C GLY A 97 -4.63 0.79 -7.89
N LYS A 98 -3.99 -0.29 -7.44
CA LYS A 98 -4.13 -0.84 -6.08
C LYS A 98 -2.88 -0.57 -5.26
N ILE A 99 -2.99 -0.77 -3.94
CA ILE A 99 -1.88 -0.54 -3.03
C ILE A 99 -1.20 -1.87 -2.76
N ASP A 100 0.09 -1.94 -3.10
CA ASP A 100 0.91 -3.12 -2.88
C ASP A 100 1.70 -3.01 -1.59
N VAL A 101 2.05 -1.79 -1.19
CA VAL A 101 2.84 -1.54 0.01
C VAL A 101 2.21 -0.46 0.86
N THR A 102 2.08 -0.72 2.15
CA THR A 102 1.74 0.30 3.15
C THR A 102 2.79 0.34 4.25
N GLY A 103 3.39 1.49 4.50
CA GLY A 103 4.26 1.74 5.65
C GLY A 103 3.54 2.56 6.72
N PHE A 104 3.72 2.20 7.99
CA PHE A 104 3.19 2.90 9.16
C PHE A 104 4.33 3.43 10.02
N TYR A 105 4.19 4.67 10.50
CA TYR A 105 5.25 5.40 11.16
C TYR A 105 4.78 5.99 12.49
N GLU A 106 5.62 5.89 13.51
CA GLU A 106 5.45 6.53 14.83
C GLU A 106 6.74 7.27 15.17
N ASP A 107 6.63 8.53 15.63
CA ASP A 107 7.78 9.40 15.92
C ASP A 107 8.85 9.38 14.80
N GLU A 108 8.38 9.47 13.55
CA GLU A 108 9.20 9.49 12.33
C GLU A 108 9.99 8.19 12.05
N ARG A 109 9.65 7.10 12.75
CA ARG A 109 10.24 5.77 12.54
C ARG A 109 9.21 4.80 11.98
N LEU A 110 9.61 3.99 11.00
CA LEU A 110 8.80 2.89 10.50
C LEU A 110 8.58 1.87 11.64
N VAL A 111 7.33 1.56 11.94
CA VAL A 111 6.94 0.57 12.97
C VAL A 111 6.27 -0.66 12.38
N ARG A 112 5.58 -0.51 11.24
CA ARG A 112 4.98 -1.62 10.49
C ARG A 112 5.10 -1.39 8.99
N LYS A 113 5.31 -2.47 8.24
CA LYS A 113 5.22 -2.48 6.78
C LYS A 113 4.40 -3.67 6.31
N GLU A 114 3.46 -3.42 5.42
CA GLU A 114 2.62 -4.41 4.76
C GLU A 114 3.02 -4.48 3.30
N VAL A 115 3.07 -5.69 2.76
CA VAL A 115 3.45 -5.97 1.36
C VAL A 115 2.52 -7.04 0.81
N ASP A 116 1.81 -6.70 -0.25
CA ASP A 116 1.13 -7.60 -1.17
C ASP A 116 2.15 -8.03 -2.24
N LEU A 117 2.44 -9.32 -2.29
CA LEU A 117 3.42 -9.92 -3.21
C LEU A 117 2.75 -10.45 -4.49
N GLU A 118 1.46 -10.75 -4.42
CA GLU A 118 0.68 -11.34 -5.52
C GLU A 118 -0.24 -10.34 -6.24
N PHE A 119 -0.26 -9.07 -5.79
CA PHE A 119 -0.99 -7.94 -6.37
C PHE A 119 -2.53 -8.16 -6.40
N ASP A 120 -3.05 -8.85 -5.38
CA ASP A 120 -4.47 -9.20 -5.26
C ASP A 120 -5.28 -8.25 -4.35
N ALA A 121 -4.63 -7.19 -3.86
CA ALA A 121 -5.07 -6.21 -2.87
C ALA A 121 -5.09 -6.71 -1.42
N ARG A 122 -4.36 -7.77 -1.09
CA ARG A 122 -4.22 -8.30 0.27
C ARG A 122 -2.74 -8.47 0.61
N PRO A 123 -2.26 -7.87 1.72
CA PRO A 123 -0.87 -8.07 2.10
C PRO A 123 -0.60 -9.51 2.52
N ASP A 124 0.37 -10.15 1.89
CA ASP A 124 0.91 -11.46 2.27
C ASP A 124 1.93 -11.32 3.42
N VAL A 125 2.64 -10.19 3.49
CA VAL A 125 3.75 -10.01 4.43
C VAL A 125 3.55 -8.79 5.31
N TYR A 126 3.67 -9.01 6.62
CA TYR A 126 3.64 -7.98 7.65
C TYR A 126 4.98 -7.96 8.39
N LYS A 127 5.65 -6.81 8.38
CA LYS A 127 6.94 -6.61 9.05
C LYS A 127 6.78 -5.61 10.17
N TYR A 128 7.33 -5.92 11.34
CA TYR A 128 7.25 -5.09 12.53
C TYR A 128 8.64 -4.67 13.00
N TYR A 129 8.77 -3.40 13.37
CA TYR A 129 10.05 -2.78 13.67
C TYR A 129 10.04 -2.12 15.04
N GLU A 130 11.16 -2.19 15.74
CA GLU A 130 11.42 -1.48 16.99
C GLU A 130 12.79 -0.80 16.90
N GLU A 131 12.86 0.49 17.23
CA GLU A 131 14.07 1.32 17.08
C GLU A 131 14.74 1.21 15.68
N GLY A 132 13.93 1.02 14.63
CA GLY A 132 14.40 0.87 13.25
C GLY A 132 14.98 -0.52 12.92
N ARG A 133 14.87 -1.50 13.81
CA ARG A 133 15.29 -2.89 13.58
C ARG A 133 14.07 -3.78 13.36
N LEU A 134 14.13 -4.69 12.40
CA LEU A 134 13.12 -5.73 12.23
C LEU A 134 13.12 -6.64 13.45
N ILE A 135 11.97 -6.77 14.12
CA ILE A 135 11.80 -7.65 15.29
C ILE A 135 10.90 -8.84 14.99
N ARG A 136 9.99 -8.71 14.01
CA ARG A 136 9.04 -9.75 13.64
C ARG A 136 8.63 -9.64 12.18
N LEU A 137 8.48 -10.79 11.54
CA LEU A 137 7.81 -10.94 10.25
C LEU A 137 6.66 -11.93 10.44
N GLU A 138 5.53 -11.63 9.80
CA GLU A 138 4.38 -12.52 9.64
C GLU A 138 4.14 -12.68 8.15
N GLY A 139 3.88 -13.90 7.70
CA GLY A 139 3.66 -14.25 6.30
C GLY A 139 2.42 -15.13 6.15
N ASP A 140 1.67 -14.89 5.08
CA ASP A 140 0.71 -15.81 4.47
C ASP A 140 1.43 -16.47 3.28
N THR A 141 1.82 -17.73 3.43
CA THR A 141 2.65 -18.44 2.45
C THR A 141 1.87 -19.26 1.44
N ASP A 142 0.57 -19.47 1.67
CA ASP A 142 -0.34 -20.18 0.77
C ASP A 142 -1.41 -19.28 0.10
N HIS A 143 -1.43 -18.00 0.47
CA HIS A 143 -2.25 -16.92 -0.10
C HIS A 143 -3.76 -17.10 0.15
N ASP A 144 -4.13 -17.70 1.28
CA ASP A 144 -5.53 -17.89 1.66
C ASP A 144 -6.14 -16.70 2.42
N GLY A 145 -5.31 -15.70 2.75
CA GLY A 145 -5.62 -14.50 3.52
C GLY A 145 -5.36 -14.65 5.03
N ARG A 146 -4.65 -15.69 5.47
CA ARG A 146 -4.30 -15.96 6.87
C ARG A 146 -2.80 -16.10 7.01
N VAL A 147 -2.28 -15.54 8.09
CA VAL A 147 -0.88 -15.74 8.43
C VAL A 147 -0.68 -17.20 8.86
N ASP A 148 0.28 -17.86 8.23
CA ASP A 148 0.70 -19.24 8.49
C ASP A 148 2.20 -19.34 8.84
N TYR A 149 2.92 -18.22 8.81
CA TYR A 149 4.37 -18.17 9.00
C TYR A 149 4.81 -16.97 9.86
N TRP A 150 5.75 -17.21 10.78
CA TRP A 150 6.30 -16.19 11.66
C TRP A 150 7.81 -16.29 11.78
N GLU A 151 8.48 -15.14 11.76
CA GLU A 151 9.89 -15.01 12.13
C GLU A 151 10.04 -14.02 13.27
N TYR A 152 10.93 -14.32 14.21
CA TYR A 152 11.31 -13.41 15.29
C TYR A 152 12.79 -13.14 15.23
N TYR A 153 13.17 -11.89 15.45
CA TYR A 153 14.54 -11.42 15.35
C TYR A 153 15.01 -10.89 16.71
N LYS A 154 16.29 -11.16 17.02
CA LYS A 154 16.97 -10.65 18.21
C LYS A 154 18.35 -10.16 17.81
N ASP A 155 18.69 -8.94 18.23
CA ASP A 155 19.98 -8.30 17.92
C ASP A 155 20.30 -8.29 16.41
N GLY A 156 19.25 -8.12 15.58
CA GLY A 156 19.36 -8.12 14.11
C GLY A 156 19.59 -9.48 13.47
N ARG A 157 19.44 -10.58 14.22
CA ARG A 157 19.58 -11.95 13.73
C ARG A 157 18.26 -12.71 13.89
N LEU A 158 17.99 -13.63 12.96
CA LEU A 158 16.86 -14.54 13.09
C LEU A 158 17.03 -15.35 14.38
N ALA A 159 16.07 -15.23 15.29
CA ALA A 159 16.07 -15.90 16.58
C ALA A 159 15.26 -17.19 16.52
N ARG A 160 14.10 -17.17 15.86
CA ARG A 160 13.27 -18.35 15.66
C ARG A 160 12.26 -18.16 14.53
N VAL A 161 11.81 -19.28 13.98
CA VAL A 161 10.77 -19.38 12.95
C VAL A 161 9.66 -20.29 13.47
N GLY A 162 8.40 -19.93 13.23
CA GLY A 162 7.23 -20.74 13.51
C GLY A 162 6.32 -20.84 12.28
N SER A 163 5.54 -21.92 12.20
CA SER A 163 4.52 -22.13 11.18
C SER A 163 3.21 -22.65 11.79
N ASP A 164 2.10 -22.42 11.11
CA ASP A 164 0.77 -22.98 11.41
C ASP A 164 0.43 -24.00 10.32
N GLU A 165 0.49 -25.30 10.63
CA GLU A 165 0.11 -26.36 9.69
C GLU A 165 -1.33 -26.86 9.88
N ASP A 166 -1.98 -26.51 11.00
CA ASP A 166 -3.33 -26.97 11.33
C ASP A 166 -4.44 -25.95 11.02
N GLY A 167 -4.05 -24.72 10.69
CA GLY A 167 -4.91 -23.63 10.23
C GLY A 167 -5.69 -22.94 11.36
N ASP A 168 -5.25 -23.03 12.61
CA ASP A 168 -5.92 -22.39 13.74
C ASP A 168 -5.62 -20.88 13.89
N GLY A 169 -4.69 -20.36 13.08
CA GLY A 169 -4.25 -18.97 13.05
C GLY A 169 -3.15 -18.66 14.07
N ARG A 170 -2.43 -19.67 14.57
CA ARG A 170 -1.34 -19.54 15.53
C ARG A 170 -0.20 -20.48 15.15
N PRO A 171 1.06 -20.12 15.47
CA PRO A 171 2.16 -21.05 15.28
C PRO A 171 1.97 -22.31 16.12
N ASP A 172 2.16 -23.46 15.49
CA ASP A 172 2.13 -24.76 16.14
C ASP A 172 3.23 -24.85 17.23
N PRO A 173 2.90 -25.31 18.46
CA PRO A 173 3.86 -25.37 19.56
C PRO A 173 5.11 -26.22 19.28
N ASP A 174 5.02 -27.21 18.40
CA ASP A 174 6.10 -28.12 18.02
C ASP A 174 6.79 -27.75 16.69
N LYS A 175 6.36 -26.69 16.01
CA LYS A 175 6.92 -26.20 14.74
C LYS A 175 7.78 -24.96 14.90
N TRP A 176 8.54 -24.89 16.00
CA TRP A 176 9.55 -23.85 16.19
C TRP A 176 10.93 -24.33 15.74
N VAL A 177 11.56 -23.57 14.85
CA VAL A 177 12.97 -23.74 14.47
C VAL A 177 13.76 -22.56 15.02
N GLU A 178 14.68 -22.84 15.95
CA GLU A 178 15.59 -21.81 16.46
C GLU A 178 16.56 -21.36 15.36
N GLY A 179 16.77 -20.05 15.27
CA GLY A 179 17.74 -19.46 14.36
C GLY A 179 19.15 -19.87 14.77
N GLY A 180 19.88 -20.48 13.85
CA GLY A 180 21.26 -20.93 14.08
C GLY A 180 22.16 -19.75 14.45
N GLY A 181 22.51 -19.65 15.73
CA GLY A 181 23.58 -18.78 16.21
C GLY A 181 24.90 -19.29 15.64
N GLY A 182 25.45 -18.56 14.66
CA GLY A 182 26.84 -18.72 14.23
C GLY A 182 27.82 -18.29 15.31
#